data_AF-D8LYC3-F1
#
_entry.id   AF-D8LYC3-F1
#
_cell.length_a   1.000
_cell.length_b   1.000
_cell.length_c   1.000
_cell.angle_alpha   90.00
_cell.angle_beta   90.00
_cell.angle_gamma   90.00
#
_symmetry.space_group_name_H-M   'P 1'
#
loop_
_entity.id
_entity.type
_entity.pdbx_description
1 polymer ?
#
loop_
_entity_poly.entity_id
_entity_poly.type
_entity_poly.pdbx_seq_one_letter_code
_entity_poly.pdbx_strand_id
1 'polypeptide(L)'
;MILVEKIYRAPVDCYCIEFPGGLLEENESPEVCALRELKEETGYVGKIVPNVHYSFLPVCCGTGSESTCLVPVTVAAKYFSHISDRFKYS
;
A
#
# COMPACT_ATOMS: atom_id res chain seq x y z
N MET A 1 -4.54 -12.42 -8.54
CA MET A 1 -4.40 -12.34 -7.08
C MET A 1 -4.02 -10.90 -6.73
N ILE A 2 -4.57 -10.35 -5.65
CA ILE A 2 -4.33 -8.97 -5.19
C ILE A 2 -3.73 -9.05 -3.78
N LEU A 3 -2.68 -8.27 -3.52
CA LEU A 3 -2.05 -8.15 -2.21
C LEU A 3 -2.70 -6.99 -1.45
N VAL A 4 -3.11 -7.25 -0.22
CA VAL A 4 -3.68 -6.28 0.73
C VAL A 4 -3.15 -6.60 2.12
N GLU A 5 -3.16 -5.62 3.01
CA GLU A 5 -2.83 -5.80 4.42
C GLU A 5 -4.06 -5.69 5.31
N LYS A 6 -3.94 -6.27 6.51
CA LYS A 6 -4.94 -6.18 7.58
C LYS A 6 -4.38 -5.29 8.68
N ILE A 7 -4.94 -4.11 8.85
CA ILE A 7 -4.50 -3.09 9.80
C ILE A 7 -5.62 -2.76 10.79
N TYR A 8 -5.29 -2.55 12.07
CA TYR A 8 -6.26 -2.07 13.04
C TYR A 8 -6.24 -0.52 13.05
N ARG A 9 -7.40 0.09 12.81
CA ARG A 9 -7.56 1.54 12.77
C ARG A 9 -8.31 2.01 14.01
N ALA A 10 -7.56 2.59 14.96
CA ALA A 10 -8.12 3.16 16.19
C ALA A 10 -9.30 4.15 15.96
N PRO A 11 -9.29 5.03 14.93
CA PRO A 11 -10.41 5.96 14.72
C PRO A 11 -11.75 5.31 14.41
N VAL A 12 -11.74 4.09 13.86
CA VAL A 12 -12.96 3.31 13.53
C VAL A 12 -13.11 2.05 14.40
N ASP A 13 -12.21 1.88 15.38
CA ASP A 13 -12.17 0.76 16.34
C ASP A 13 -12.36 -0.64 15.70
N CYS A 14 -11.75 -0.87 14.53
CA CYS A 14 -11.87 -2.15 13.85
C CYS A 14 -10.65 -2.46 12.97
N TYR A 15 -10.59 -3.71 12.50
CA TYR A 15 -9.62 -4.14 11.50
C TYR A 15 -10.13 -3.80 10.10
N CYS A 16 -9.31 -3.06 9.34
CA CYS A 16 -9.51 -2.69 7.96
C CYS A 16 -8.65 -3.55 7.03
N ILE A 17 -9.12 -3.71 5.80
CA ILE A 17 -8.34 -4.24 4.70
C ILE A 17 -7.93 -3.06 3.82
N GLU A 18 -6.62 -2.87 3.66
CA GLU A 18 -6.05 -1.72 2.98
C GLU A 18 -5.00 -2.16 1.95
N PHE A 19 -4.76 -1.31 0.95
CA PHE A 19 -3.63 -1.50 0.06
C PHE A 19 -2.36 -1.00 0.76
N PRO A 20 -1.20 -1.66 0.56
CA PRO A 20 0.06 -1.15 1.04
C PRO A 20 0.31 0.27 0.50
N GLY A 21 0.76 1.18 1.35
CA GLY A 21 0.97 2.57 0.95
C GLY A 21 1.13 3.53 2.11
N GLY A 22 1.78 4.65 1.82
CA GLY A 22 2.06 5.70 2.78
C GLY A 22 2.13 7.08 2.15
N LEU A 23 2.71 8.02 2.89
CA LEU A 23 2.82 9.41 2.46
C LEU A 23 3.97 9.57 1.47
N LEU A 24 3.76 10.45 0.50
CA LEU A 24 4.80 10.82 -0.45
C LEU A 24 5.87 11.66 0.27
N GLU A 25 7.14 11.31 0.09
CA GLU A 25 8.25 12.13 0.57
C GLU A 25 8.56 13.31 -0.36
N GLU A 26 9.33 14.29 0.12
CA GLU A 26 9.70 15.46 -0.67
C GLU A 26 10.49 15.06 -1.92
N ASN A 27 10.04 15.49 -3.10
CA ASN A 27 10.62 15.15 -4.41
C ASN A 27 10.56 13.65 -4.77
N GLU A 28 9.73 12.85 -4.08
CA GLU A 28 9.47 11.46 -4.43
C GLU A 28 8.41 11.36 -5.53
N SER A 29 8.58 10.42 -6.48
CA SER A 29 7.53 10.11 -7.45
C SER A 29 6.54 9.10 -6.87
N PRO A 30 5.25 9.10 -7.29
CA PRO A 30 4.27 8.12 -6.82
C PRO A 30 4.72 6.66 -7.01
N GLU A 31 5.46 6.36 -8.07
CA GLU A 31 6.00 5.02 -8.30
C GLU A 31 7.08 4.62 -7.31
N VAL A 32 7.99 5.56 -6.99
CA VAL A 32 9.07 5.30 -6.03
C VAL A 32 8.47 5.05 -4.65
N CYS A 33 7.51 5.88 -4.25
CA CYS A 33 6.74 5.70 -3.02
C CYS A 33 6.04 4.33 -2.99
N ALA A 34 5.29 3.98 -4.03
CA ALA A 34 4.57 2.71 -4.09
C ALA A 34 5.48 1.48 -3.97
N LEU A 35 6.69 1.53 -4.57
CA LEU A 35 7.67 0.45 -4.45
C LEU A 35 8.33 0.39 -3.07
N ARG A 36 8.59 1.56 -2.46
CA ARG A 36 9.17 1.70 -1.12
C ARG A 36 8.22 1.15 -0.06
N GLU A 37 7.00 1.67 -0.01
CA GLU A 37 5.96 1.28 0.96
C GLU A 37 5.62 -0.21 0.85
N LEU A 38 5.44 -0.72 -0.38
CA LEU A 38 5.24 -2.15 -0.62
C LEU A 38 6.34 -2.99 0.03
N LYS A 39 7.61 -2.58 -0.09
CA LYS A 39 8.74 -3.31 0.47
C LYS A 39 8.79 -3.20 2.00
N GLU A 40 8.51 -2.02 2.55
CA GLU A 40 8.56 -1.75 4.00
C GLU A 40 7.47 -2.51 4.76
N GLU A 41 6.23 -2.51 4.25
CA GLU A 41 5.08 -3.11 4.94
C GLU A 41 4.96 -4.61 4.70
N THR A 42 5.32 -5.08 3.50
CA THR A 42 5.05 -6.46 3.09
C THR A 42 6.30 -7.30 2.81
N GLY A 43 7.47 -6.67 2.66
CA GLY A 43 8.71 -7.34 2.27
C GLY A 43 8.78 -7.78 0.80
N TYR A 44 7.71 -7.60 0.02
CA TYR A 44 7.70 -7.90 -1.41
C TYR A 44 8.43 -6.83 -2.21
N VAL A 45 8.98 -7.26 -3.36
CA VAL A 45 9.58 -6.36 -4.34
C VAL A 45 8.80 -6.51 -5.64
N GLY A 46 8.32 -5.38 -6.15
CA GLY A 46 7.49 -5.33 -7.34
C GLY A 46 8.10 -4.55 -8.49
N LYS A 47 7.35 -4.50 -9.60
CA LYS A 47 7.64 -3.67 -10.77
C LYS A 47 6.39 -2.88 -11.15
N ILE A 48 6.57 -1.62 -11.49
CA ILE A 48 5.48 -0.76 -11.99
C ILE A 48 4.89 -1.38 -13.25
N VAL A 49 3.56 -1.39 -13.34
CA VAL A 49 2.88 -1.79 -14.57
C VAL A 49 3.06 -0.68 -15.61
N PRO A 50 3.69 -0.94 -16.76
CA PRO A 50 3.93 0.10 -17.76
C PRO A 50 2.62 0.53 -18.43
N ASN A 51 2.60 1.77 -18.94
CA ASN A 51 1.48 2.35 -19.70
C ASN A 51 0.15 2.43 -18.93
N VAL A 52 0.19 2.50 -17.60
CA VAL A 52 -0.98 2.79 -16.78
C VAL A 52 -0.97 4.26 -16.41
N HIS A 53 -2.07 4.94 -16.71
CA HIS A 53 -2.30 6.29 -16.21
C HIS A 53 -2.94 6.22 -14.83
N TYR A 54 -2.35 6.92 -13.87
CA TYR A 54 -2.88 7.10 -12.53
C TYR A 54 -2.97 8.60 -12.23
N SER A 55 -3.77 8.98 -11.25
CA SER A 55 -3.97 10.39 -10.90
C SER A 55 -4.23 10.50 -9.41
N PHE A 56 -3.94 11.67 -8.85
CA PHE A 56 -4.30 11.99 -7.48
C PHE A 56 -5.82 12.13 -7.39
N LEU A 57 -6.43 11.33 -6.52
CA LEU A 57 -7.86 11.32 -6.27
C LEU A 57 -8.12 11.97 -4.90
N PRO A 58 -9.10 12.88 -4.79
CA PRO A 58 -9.50 13.40 -3.49
C PRO A 58 -10.10 12.26 -2.66
N VAL A 59 -9.64 12.11 -1.42
CA VAL A 59 -10.13 11.06 -0.52
C VAL A 59 -11.10 11.57 0.54
N CYS A 60 -11.09 12.88 0.79
CA CYS A 60 -11.95 13.53 1.76
C CYS A 60 -13.13 14.20 1.04
N CYS A 61 -14.36 13.95 1.51
CA CYS A 61 -15.60 14.52 0.96
C CYS A 61 -15.78 16.00 1.35
N GLY A 62 -14.80 16.84 1.05
CA GLY A 62 -14.79 18.27 1.38
C GLY A 62 -14.37 18.60 2.82
N THR A 63 -13.98 17.60 3.61
CA THR A 63 -13.49 17.78 4.99
C THR A 63 -11.98 17.98 5.09
N GLY A 64 -11.26 17.82 3.98
CA GLY A 64 -9.81 17.92 3.94
C GLY A 64 -9.29 18.02 2.51
N SER A 65 -8.00 18.33 2.39
CA SER A 65 -7.30 18.54 1.11
C SER A 65 -6.41 17.34 0.75
N GLU A 66 -6.56 16.22 1.44
CA GLU A 66 -5.79 15.01 1.21
C GLU A 66 -6.18 14.38 -0.13
N SER A 67 -5.17 13.88 -0.82
CA SER A 67 -5.34 13.12 -2.05
C SER A 67 -4.45 11.89 -2.03
N THR A 68 -4.91 10.83 -2.68
CA THR A 68 -4.20 9.55 -2.79
C THR A 68 -4.08 9.16 -4.25
N CYS A 69 -2.97 8.54 -4.60
CA CYS A 69 -2.73 7.97 -5.92
C CYS A 69 -2.66 6.44 -5.81
N LEU A 70 -3.34 5.72 -6.69
CA LEU A 70 -3.22 4.26 -6.80
C LEU A 70 -2.26 3.91 -7.93
N VAL A 71 -1.12 3.31 -7.57
CA VAL A 71 -0.10 2.90 -8.53
C VAL A 71 -0.10 1.37 -8.64
N PRO A 72 -0.48 0.79 -9.78
CA PRO A 72 -0.46 -0.66 -9.95
C PRO A 72 0.98 -1.20 -10.00
N VAL A 73 1.26 -2.16 -9.12
CA VAL A 73 2.56 -2.83 -9.03
C VAL A 73 2.35 -4.33 -9.23
N THR A 74 3.14 -4.92 -10.14
CA THR A 74 3.20 -6.37 -10.28
C THR A 74 4.25 -6.92 -9.33
N VAL A 75 3.84 -7.82 -8.44
CA VAL A 75 4.76 -8.57 -7.58
C VAL A 75 5.03 -9.94 -8.19
N ALA A 76 6.31 -10.30 -8.29
CA ALA A 76 6.65 -11.70 -8.54
C ALA A 76 6.34 -12.50 -7.28
N ALA A 77 5.86 -13.73 -7.43
CA ALA A 77 5.68 -14.64 -6.30
C ALA A 77 7.04 -14.88 -5.62
N LYS A 78 7.29 -14.21 -4.49
CA LYS A 78 8.48 -14.48 -3.68
C LYS A 78 8.18 -15.69 -2.80
N TYR A 79 9.09 -16.67 -2.86
CA TYR A 79 9.09 -17.85 -1.99
C TYR A 79 8.97 -17.41 -0.53
N PHE A 80 8.02 -18.00 0.19
CA PHE A 80 7.66 -17.66 1.56
C PHE A 80 8.78 -18.09 2.52
N SER A 81 9.79 -17.25 2.71
CA SER A 81 10.79 -17.44 3.77
C SER A 81 10.47 -16.50 4.93
N HIS A 82 9.88 -17.07 5.99
CA HIS A 82 9.71 -16.51 7.34
C HIS A 82 8.70 -15.38 7.55
N ILE A 83 7.40 -15.70 7.51
CA ILE A 83 6.41 -15.03 8.37
C ILE A 83 5.51 -16.12 9.00
N SER A 84 6.03 -16.83 10.00
CA SER A 84 5.26 -17.77 10.82
C SER A 84 4.72 -17.18 12.13
N ASP A 85 5.05 -15.92 12.49
CA ASP A 85 4.90 -15.52 13.90
C ASP A 85 4.08 -14.24 14.18
N ARG A 86 3.34 -13.68 13.21
CA ARG A 86 2.46 -12.51 13.47
C ARG A 86 0.96 -12.70 13.20
N PHE A 87 0.52 -13.86 12.74
CA PHE A 87 -0.90 -14.18 12.59
C PHE A 87 -1.30 -15.36 13.49
N LYS A 88 -1.05 -15.24 14.80
CA LYS A 88 -1.88 -15.95 15.79
C LYS A 88 -3.04 -15.03 16.14
N TYR A 89 -4.22 -15.45 15.69
CA TYR A 89 -5.52 -14.95 16.10
C TYR A 89 -5.54 -14.55 17.58
N SER A 90 -5.97 -13.32 17.85
CA SER A 90 -6.66 -12.98 19.08
C SER A 90 -7.91 -12.19 18.73
#